data_AF-A0AAE3I7H4-F1
#
_entry.id   AF-A0AAE3I7H4-F1
#
_cell.length_a   1.000
_cell.length_b   1.000
_cell.length_c   1.000
_cell.angle_alpha   90.00
_cell.angle_beta   90.00
_cell.angle_gamma   90.00
#
_symmetry.space_group_name_H-M   'P 1'
#
loop_
_entity.id
_entity.type
_entity.pdbx_description
1 polymer ?
#
loop_
_entity_poly.entity_id
_entity_poly.type
_entity_poly.pdbx_seq_one_letter_code
_entity_poly.pdbx_strand_id
1 'polypeptide(L)'
;RSAGLPQLAEAVVASSALASTEAIDAVVVRAQDIAGLCTAAHLPELAAQFVADGLNADQVRARLYDRVMANTTPGLSNRQPVAGQETIERKTGPHGPSIYSARRKKTASAFA
;
A
#
# COMPACT_ATOMS: atom_id res chain seq x y z
N ARG A 1 -3.26 -6.91 -29.21
CA ARG A 1 -4.10 -5.90 -28.51
C ARG A 1 -4.83 -6.48 -27.27
N SER A 2 -4.24 -7.45 -26.56
CA SER A 2 -4.90 -8.29 -25.55
C SER A 2 -4.49 -8.01 -24.09
N ALA A 3 -3.71 -6.96 -23.83
CA ALA A 3 -3.19 -6.68 -22.50
C ALA A 3 -4.25 -6.20 -21.49
N GLY A 4 -5.44 -5.77 -21.93
CA GLY A 4 -6.54 -5.44 -21.02
C GLY A 4 -6.24 -4.31 -20.02
N LEU A 5 -5.37 -3.36 -20.36
CA LEU A 5 -5.01 -2.23 -19.51
C LEU A 5 -5.36 -0.91 -20.23
N PRO A 6 -6.67 -0.57 -20.39
CA PRO A 6 -7.08 0.67 -21.03
C PRO A 6 -6.48 1.91 -20.36
N GLN A 7 -6.26 1.86 -19.04
CA GLN A 7 -5.65 2.93 -18.26
C GLN A 7 -4.15 3.17 -18.55
N LEU A 8 -3.46 2.24 -19.22
CA LEU A 8 -2.05 2.38 -19.61
C LEU A 8 -1.88 2.71 -21.09
N ALA A 9 -2.98 2.76 -21.86
CA ALA A 9 -2.92 2.92 -23.31
C ALA A 9 -2.25 4.24 -23.72
N GLU A 10 -2.57 5.36 -23.04
CA GLU A 10 -1.96 6.66 -23.33
C GLU A 10 -0.45 6.68 -23.03
N ALA A 11 -0.03 6.08 -21.91
CA ALA A 11 1.38 6.01 -21.52
C ALA A 11 2.21 5.14 -22.48
N VAL A 12 1.63 4.05 -22.99
CA VAL A 12 2.26 3.19 -24.00
C VAL A 12 2.38 3.91 -25.35
N VAL A 13 1.37 4.67 -25.75
CA VAL A 13 1.41 5.49 -26.97
C VAL A 13 2.48 6.57 -26.86
N ALA A 14 2.55 7.29 -25.73
CA ALA A 14 3.55 8.33 -25.49
C ALA A 14 4.99 7.78 -25.49
N SER A 15 5.21 6.62 -24.88
CA SER A 15 6.55 6.02 -24.73
C SER A 15 7.05 5.26 -25.96
N SER A 16 6.15 4.71 -26.78
CA SER A 16 6.54 3.93 -27.98
C SER A 16 6.91 4.80 -29.19
N ALA A 17 6.57 6.10 -29.17
CA ALA A 17 6.74 7.04 -30.28
C ALA A 17 6.19 6.54 -31.64
N LEU A 18 5.37 5.48 -31.65
CA LEU A 18 4.90 4.74 -32.82
C LEU A 18 6.00 4.31 -33.80
N ALA A 19 7.25 4.10 -33.33
CA ALA A 19 8.39 3.89 -34.21
C ALA A 19 8.36 2.59 -35.04
N SER A 20 7.91 1.48 -34.43
CA SER A 20 7.70 0.20 -35.13
C SER A 20 6.75 -0.70 -34.34
N THR A 21 6.15 -1.70 -35.00
CA THR A 21 5.29 -2.70 -34.34
C THR A 21 6.04 -3.49 -33.27
N GLU A 22 7.31 -3.82 -33.52
CA GLU A 22 8.18 -4.52 -32.58
C GLU A 22 8.51 -3.66 -31.36
N ALA A 23 8.73 -2.36 -31.56
CA ALA A 23 8.95 -1.42 -30.47
C ALA A 23 7.69 -1.27 -29.60
N ILE A 24 6.50 -1.24 -30.22
CA ILE A 24 5.22 -1.21 -29.50
C ILE A 24 5.04 -2.48 -28.68
N ASP A 25 5.29 -3.67 -29.25
CA ASP A 25 5.15 -4.93 -28.51
C ASP A 25 6.14 -5.00 -27.33
N ALA A 26 7.38 -4.56 -27.52
CA ALA A 26 8.36 -4.47 -26.45
C ALA A 26 7.92 -3.51 -25.34
N VAL A 27 7.28 -2.38 -25.68
CA VAL A 27 6.72 -1.44 -24.69
C VAL A 27 5.53 -2.07 -23.96
N VAL A 28 4.66 -2.80 -24.66
CA VAL A 28 3.50 -3.47 -24.06
C VAL A 28 3.94 -4.53 -23.05
N VAL A 29 4.93 -5.35 -23.39
CA VAL A 29 5.49 -6.36 -22.47
C VAL A 29 6.04 -5.67 -21.21
N ARG A 30 6.83 -4.60 -21.39
CA ARG A 30 7.34 -3.83 -20.24
C ARG A 30 6.21 -3.23 -19.40
N ALA A 31 5.17 -2.69 -20.02
CA ALA A 31 4.04 -2.11 -19.31
C ALA A 31 3.27 -3.17 -18.50
N GLN A 32 3.16 -4.40 -19.01
CA GLN A 32 2.58 -5.52 -18.27
C GLN A 32 3.42 -5.92 -17.06
N ASP A 33 4.74 -6.00 -17.21
CA ASP A 33 5.65 -6.32 -16.11
C ASP A 33 5.58 -5.25 -15.00
N ILE A 34 5.59 -3.98 -15.39
CA ILE A 34 5.48 -2.84 -14.45
C ILE A 34 4.13 -2.87 -13.74
N ALA A 35 3.03 -3.14 -14.46
CA ALA A 35 1.71 -3.26 -13.86
C ALA A 35 1.66 -4.41 -12.85
N GLY A 36 2.21 -5.58 -13.19
CA GLY A 36 2.30 -6.73 -12.29
C GLY A 36 3.08 -6.43 -11.00
N LEU A 37 4.24 -5.75 -11.13
CA LEU A 37 5.03 -5.31 -9.97
C LEU A 37 4.27 -4.33 -9.08
N CYS A 38 3.59 -3.35 -9.67
CA CYS A 38 2.81 -2.36 -8.92
C CYS A 38 1.60 -2.98 -8.21
N THR A 39 0.92 -3.94 -8.85
CA THR A 39 -0.17 -4.70 -8.22
C THR A 39 0.34 -5.55 -7.05
N ALA A 40 1.48 -6.23 -7.21
CA ALA A 40 2.09 -7.02 -6.13
C ALA A 40 2.51 -6.16 -4.93
N ALA A 41 2.91 -4.91 -5.18
CA ALA A 41 3.24 -3.94 -4.14
C ALA A 41 2.01 -3.21 -3.54
N HIS A 42 0.78 -3.55 -3.96
CA HIS A 42 -0.46 -2.88 -3.58
C HIS A 42 -0.52 -1.37 -3.94
N LEU A 43 0.18 -0.95 -5.00
CA LEU A 43 0.26 0.45 -5.46
C LEU A 43 -0.03 0.56 -6.97
N PRO A 44 -1.21 0.14 -7.46
CA PRO A 44 -1.52 0.12 -8.89
C PRO A 44 -1.54 1.52 -9.53
N GLU A 45 -1.82 2.57 -8.75
CA GLU A 45 -1.86 3.95 -9.23
C GLU A 45 -0.51 4.48 -9.75
N LEU A 46 0.62 3.89 -9.33
CA LEU A 46 1.95 4.30 -9.78
C LEU A 46 2.35 3.70 -11.13
N ALA A 47 1.64 2.67 -11.61
CA ALA A 47 2.00 1.96 -12.82
C ALA A 47 1.99 2.86 -14.06
N ALA A 48 0.98 3.73 -14.20
CA ALA A 48 0.88 4.64 -15.33
C ALA A 48 2.06 5.63 -15.39
N GLN A 49 2.45 6.18 -14.23
CA GLN A 49 3.58 7.10 -14.14
C GLN A 49 4.89 6.39 -14.50
N PHE A 50 5.12 5.16 -14.01
CA PHE A 50 6.36 4.45 -14.31
C PHE A 50 6.51 4.06 -15.77
N VAL A 51 5.40 3.73 -16.44
CA VAL A 51 5.38 3.49 -17.89
C VAL A 51 5.63 4.79 -18.66
N ALA A 52 5.05 5.91 -18.22
CA ALA A 52 5.27 7.23 -18.84
C ALA A 52 6.72 7.72 -18.68
N ASP A 53 7.32 7.49 -17.51
CA ASP A 53 8.72 7.80 -17.22
C ASP A 53 9.72 6.90 -18.00
N GLY A 54 9.22 5.86 -18.68
CA GLY A 54 10.05 4.94 -19.47
C GLY A 54 10.99 4.07 -18.62
N LEU A 55 10.67 3.87 -17.34
CA LEU A 55 11.50 3.09 -16.42
C LEU A 55 11.50 1.61 -16.82
N ASN A 56 12.61 0.93 -16.52
CA ASN A 56 12.69 -0.52 -16.66
C ASN A 56 12.21 -1.24 -15.39
N ALA A 57 11.94 -2.55 -15.50
CA ALA A 57 11.40 -3.34 -14.39
C ALA A 57 12.29 -3.34 -13.13
N ASP A 58 13.61 -3.32 -13.29
CA ASP A 58 14.56 -3.33 -12.17
C ASP A 58 14.55 -1.99 -11.42
N GLN A 59 14.49 -0.87 -12.14
CA GLN A 59 14.35 0.47 -11.57
C GLN A 59 13.02 0.63 -10.83
N VAL A 60 11.93 0.10 -11.38
CA VAL A 60 10.62 0.09 -10.72
C VAL A 60 10.68 -0.74 -9.44
N ARG A 61 11.31 -1.92 -9.48
CA ARG A 61 11.47 -2.78 -8.30
C ARG A 61 12.26 -2.10 -7.18
N ALA A 62 13.36 -1.41 -7.50
CA ALA A 62 14.15 -0.66 -6.53
C ALA A 62 13.32 0.46 -5.87
N ARG A 63 12.61 1.27 -6.67
CA ARG A 63 11.77 2.36 -6.16
C ARG A 63 10.59 1.88 -5.31
N LEU A 64 9.95 0.78 -5.72
CA LEU A 64 8.88 0.16 -4.95
C LEU A 64 9.42 -0.38 -3.63
N TYR A 65 10.59 -1.02 -3.63
CA TYR A 65 11.23 -1.53 -2.42
C TYR A 65 11.46 -0.42 -1.40
N ASP A 66 12.10 0.68 -1.81
CA ASP A 66 12.38 1.82 -0.91
C ASP A 66 11.09 2.36 -0.29
N ARG A 67 10.01 2.48 -1.08
CA ARG A 67 8.72 2.97 -0.61
C ARG A 67 8.03 2.00 0.35
N VAL A 68 8.05 0.70 0.05
CA VAL A 68 7.47 -0.33 0.92
C VAL A 68 8.24 -0.42 2.24
N MET A 69 9.57 -0.33 2.20
CA MET A 69 10.41 -0.33 3.39
C MET A 69 10.24 0.94 4.22
N ALA A 70 10.10 2.11 3.60
CA ALA A 70 9.82 3.36 4.31
C ALA A 70 8.49 3.32 5.08
N ASN A 71 7.49 2.60 4.56
CA ASN A 71 6.19 2.40 5.22
C ASN A 71 6.18 1.24 6.22
N THR A 72 7.25 0.45 6.29
CA THR A 72 7.33 -0.69 7.20
C THR A 72 7.82 -0.22 8.57
N THR A 73 7.08 -0.58 9.62
CA THR A 73 7.49 -0.27 11.00
C THR A 73 8.78 -1.04 11.35
N PRO A 74 9.88 -0.35 11.66
CA PRO A 74 11.07 -1.02 12.18
C PRO A 74 10.77 -1.53 13.59
N GLY A 75 11.03 -2.82 13.86
CA GLY A 75 10.97 -3.35 15.23
C GLY A 75 10.20 -4.65 15.44
N LEU A 76 10.06 -5.52 14.42
CA LEU A 76 9.67 -6.92 14.65
C LEU A 76 10.79 -7.62 15.44
N SER A 77 10.71 -7.53 16.77
CA SER A 77 11.57 -8.24 17.69
C SER A 77 10.89 -9.54 18.09
N ASN A 78 11.48 -10.67 17.70
CA ASN A 78 11.05 -11.99 18.16
C ASN A 78 11.53 -12.31 19.58
N ARG A 79 12.20 -11.38 20.26
CA ARG A 79 12.64 -11.57 21.65
C ARG A 79 11.43 -11.50 22.56
N GLN A 80 11.36 -12.45 23.50
CA GLN A 80 10.36 -12.39 24.56
C GLN A 80 10.54 -11.08 25.34
N PRO A 81 9.46 -10.28 25.53
CA PRO A 81 9.54 -9.09 26.36
C PRO A 81 10.08 -9.48 27.74
N VAL A 82 11.14 -8.81 28.16
CA VAL A 82 11.72 -8.98 29.48
C VAL A 82 10.71 -8.48 30.51
N ALA A 83 10.45 -9.31 31.53
CA ALA A 83 9.45 -9.03 32.56
C ALA A 83 9.75 -7.67 33.21
N GLY A 84 8.81 -6.71 33.09
CA GLY A 84 8.92 -5.37 33.67
C GLY A 84 9.23 -4.24 32.68
N GLN A 85 9.56 -4.52 31.40
CA GLN A 85 9.65 -3.49 30.36
C GLN A 85 8.32 -3.34 29.63
N GLU A 86 7.47 -2.45 30.12
CA GLU A 86 6.26 -2.02 29.43
C GLU A 86 6.64 -1.01 28.33
N THR A 87 6.72 -1.44 27.07
CA THR A 87 6.99 -0.53 25.93
C THR A 87 5.74 -0.06 25.21
N ILE A 88 4.55 -0.26 25.77
CA ILE A 88 3.32 0.25 25.17
C ILE A 88 2.48 0.82 26.30
N GLU A 89 2.21 2.13 26.21
CA GLU A 89 1.15 2.79 26.96
C GLU A 89 -0.08 1.86 26.91
N ARG A 90 -0.37 1.19 28.03
CA ARG A 90 -1.55 0.32 28.13
C ARG A 90 -2.73 1.24 27.87
N LYS A 91 -3.30 1.20 26.67
CA LYS A 91 -4.61 1.80 26.43
C LYS A 91 -5.53 1.15 27.44
N THR A 92 -5.94 1.92 28.45
CA THR A 92 -6.83 1.46 29.52
C THR A 92 -8.06 0.93 28.83
N GLY A 93 -8.20 -0.40 28.81
CA GLY A 93 -9.37 -1.05 28.26
C GLY A 93 -10.64 -0.56 28.96
N PRO A 94 -11.82 -0.82 28.40
CA PRO A 94 -13.08 -0.40 29.00
C PRO A 94 -13.17 -0.89 30.45
N HIS A 95 -13.14 0.03 31.41
CA HIS A 95 -13.14 -0.30 32.84
C HIS A 95 -14.57 -0.66 33.27
N GLY A 96 -14.86 -1.94 33.46
CA GLY A 96 -16.21 -2.45 33.78
C GLY A 96 -16.97 -1.62 34.82
N PRO A 97 -16.39 -1.33 36.00
CA PRO A 97 -17.07 -0.54 37.03
C PRO A 97 -17.41 0.90 36.61
N SER A 98 -16.62 1.54 35.74
CA SER A 98 -16.94 2.90 35.27
C SER A 98 -18.10 2.87 34.26
N ILE A 99 -18.20 1.81 33.46
CA ILE A 99 -19.31 1.59 32.52
C ILE A 99 -20.62 1.32 33.28
N TYR A 100 -20.60 0.45 34.30
CA TYR A 100 -21.78 0.14 35.11
C TYR A 100 -22.27 1.35 35.92
N SER A 101 -21.36 2.13 36.52
CA SER A 101 -21.74 3.34 37.25
C SER A 101 -22.31 4.43 36.33
N ALA A 102 -21.74 4.63 35.13
CA ALA A 102 -22.27 5.56 34.15
C ALA A 102 -23.69 5.17 33.67
N ARG A 103 -23.94 3.87 33.43
CA ARG A 103 -25.29 3.38 33.08
C ARG A 103 -26.30 3.66 34.19
N ARG A 104 -25.94 3.39 35.44
CA ARG A 104 -26.82 3.63 36.59
C ARG A 104 -27.17 5.10 36.78
N LYS A 105 -26.20 6.00 36.58
CA LYS A 105 -26.43 7.45 36.66
C LYS A 105 -27.38 7.92 35.54
N LYS A 106 -27.20 7.42 34.32
CA LYS A 106 -28.06 7.75 33.17
C LYS A 106 -29.50 7.22 33.33
N THR A 107 -29.70 6.04 33.92
CA THR A 107 -31.05 5.55 34.22
C THR A 107 -31.69 6.30 35.39
N ALA A 108 -30.93 6.67 36.43
CA ALA A 108 -31.47 7.44 37.55
C ALA A 108 -31.93 8.86 37.14
N SER A 109 -31.23 9.52 36.21
CA SER A 109 -31.61 10.83 35.69
C SER A 109 -32.76 10.81 34.67
N ALA A 110 -33.20 9.63 34.22
CA ALA A 110 -34.31 9.47 33.28
C ALA A 110 -35.66 9.23 34.00
N PHE A 111 -35.63 9.03 35.32
CA PHE A 111 -36.78 8.79 36.19
C PHE A 111 -37.01 9.94 37.19
N ALA A 112 -36.36 11.08 36.98
CA ALA A 112 -36.59 12.35 37.67
C ALA A 112 -37.11 13.37 36.64
#